data_AF-M1CMG5-F1
#
_entry.id   AF-M1CMG5-F1
#
_cell.length_a   1.000
_cell.length_b   1.000
_cell.length_c   1.000
_cell.angle_alpha   90.00
_cell.angle_beta   90.00
_cell.angle_gamma   90.00
#
_symmetry.space_group_name_H-M   'P 1'
#
loop_
_entity.id
_entity.type
_entity.pdbx_description
1 polymer ?
#
loop_
_entity_poly.entity_id
_entity_poly.type
_entity_poly.pdbx_seq_one_letter_code
_entity_poly.pdbx_strand_id
1 'polypeptide(L)'
;MKKLTFFLLVILLLEITISDDSKNPALLKFVLQWPPTFCMNLNNDAKQPGRCQEPILQHNLTLHGVWPADQDGISITCCTKPPYPNWDQLFTPTVENQLMAFWPPLRENSQKRDLWMHEWKAHGACGGTTAQVYFNTAIRINNMLQKGNLFNYLKTSGIIACNSLSFAKKDIVDAIRKVFVVTPPSPPLDVYLTCIPIDSRNRTHVYLKEVTLCTNLGGTSFISCPSKSAPKSCSTGATIMLPHPKPQP
;
A
#
# COMPACT_ATOMS: atom_id res chain seq x y z
N MET A 1 -75.76 12.93 -13.11
CA MET A 1 -74.82 11.85 -13.49
C MET A 1 -73.68 12.54 -14.25
N LYS A 2 -72.41 12.57 -13.85
CA LYS A 2 -71.55 11.57 -13.22
C LYS A 2 -70.55 12.29 -12.28
N LYS A 3 -70.32 11.73 -11.09
CA LYS A 3 -69.23 12.12 -10.18
C LYS A 3 -67.93 11.56 -10.77
N LEU A 4 -66.93 12.39 -11.04
CA LEU A 4 -65.59 11.93 -11.39
C LEU A 4 -64.66 12.29 -10.23
N THR A 5 -64.47 11.32 -9.36
CA THR A 5 -63.56 11.35 -8.22
C THR A 5 -62.12 11.44 -8.76
N PHE A 6 -61.52 12.62 -8.67
CA PHE A 6 -60.11 12.82 -9.00
C PHE A 6 -59.28 12.31 -7.82
N PHE A 7 -58.86 11.05 -7.89
CA PHE A 7 -57.83 10.50 -7.00
C PHE A 7 -56.54 11.30 -7.22
N LEU A 8 -56.21 12.20 -6.29
CA LEU A 8 -54.86 12.76 -6.18
C LEU A 8 -53.91 11.62 -5.80
N LEU A 9 -53.25 11.05 -6.80
CA LEU A 9 -52.06 10.23 -6.62
C LEU A 9 -50.96 11.11 -5.99
N VAL A 10 -50.85 11.05 -4.67
CA VAL A 10 -49.68 11.53 -3.95
C VAL A 10 -48.53 10.60 -4.32
N ILE A 11 -47.81 10.94 -5.39
CA ILE A 11 -46.53 10.33 -5.72
C ILE A 11 -45.54 10.88 -4.68
N LEU A 12 -45.40 10.14 -3.58
CA LEU A 12 -44.25 10.28 -2.68
C LEU A 12 -43.02 9.93 -3.53
N LEU A 13 -42.34 10.96 -4.04
CA LEU A 13 -40.95 10.84 -4.45
C LEU A 13 -40.17 10.51 -3.18
N LEU A 14 -40.07 9.21 -2.84
CA LEU A 14 -38.95 8.75 -2.05
C LEU A 14 -37.73 9.05 -2.92
N GLU A 15 -37.07 10.17 -2.62
CA GLU A 15 -35.66 10.30 -2.92
C GLU A 15 -34.97 9.15 -2.19
N ILE A 16 -34.77 8.05 -2.91
CA ILE A 16 -33.80 7.04 -2.51
C ILE A 16 -32.48 7.79 -2.63
N THR A 17 -32.07 8.46 -1.56
CA THR A 17 -30.67 8.82 -1.37
C THR A 17 -29.95 7.49 -1.32
N ILE A 18 -29.43 7.06 -2.46
CA ILE A 18 -28.35 6.10 -2.48
C ILE A 18 -27.26 6.79 -1.67
N SER A 19 -27.12 6.38 -0.42
CA SER A 19 -25.92 6.65 0.36
C SER A 19 -24.80 5.95 -0.39
N ASP A 20 -24.27 6.62 -1.41
CA ASP A 20 -22.96 6.30 -1.91
C ASP A 20 -22.06 6.51 -0.70
N ASP A 21 -21.62 5.42 -0.06
CA ASP A 21 -20.57 5.40 0.95
C ASP A 21 -19.24 5.74 0.26
N SER A 22 -19.25 6.86 -0.49
CA SER A 22 -18.09 7.49 -1.07
C SER A 22 -17.30 8.04 0.09
N LYS A 23 -16.50 7.15 0.68
CA LYS A 23 -15.45 7.54 1.60
C LYS A 23 -14.60 8.57 0.87
N ASN A 24 -14.72 9.83 1.28
CA ASN A 24 -13.97 10.91 0.66
C ASN A 24 -12.47 10.69 0.91
N PRO A 25 -11.64 10.54 -0.13
CA PRO A 25 -10.20 10.41 0.05
C PRO A 25 -9.63 11.66 0.75
N ALA A 26 -8.91 11.45 1.85
CA ALA A 26 -8.25 12.52 2.61
C ALA A 26 -6.72 12.44 2.53
N LEU A 27 -6.18 11.23 2.35
CA LEU A 27 -4.74 10.97 2.30
C LEU A 27 -4.41 9.81 1.36
N LEU A 28 -3.13 9.63 1.06
CA LEU A 28 -2.63 8.45 0.36
C LEU A 28 -1.73 7.62 1.28
N LYS A 29 -1.90 6.31 1.22
CA LYS A 29 -0.98 5.32 1.79
C LYS A 29 -0.03 4.84 0.71
N PHE A 30 1.26 5.06 0.88
CA PHE A 30 2.32 4.48 0.05
C PHE A 30 2.81 3.19 0.71
N VAL A 31 2.34 2.05 0.21
CA VAL A 31 2.51 0.74 0.85
C VAL A 31 3.66 -0.02 0.22
N LEU A 32 4.79 -0.06 0.92
CA LEU A 32 5.98 -0.79 0.53
C LEU A 32 5.96 -2.21 1.12
N GLN A 33 6.38 -3.21 0.37
CA GLN A 33 6.45 -4.61 0.80
C GLN A 33 7.88 -5.13 0.80
N TRP A 34 8.17 -6.08 1.69
CA TRP A 34 9.45 -6.79 1.74
C TRP A 34 9.40 -8.03 0.83
N PRO A 35 10.14 -8.06 -0.30
CA PRO A 35 10.00 -9.12 -1.28
C PRO A 35 10.24 -10.55 -0.73
N PRO A 36 11.24 -10.81 0.13
CA PRO A 36 11.40 -12.14 0.73
C PRO A 36 10.19 -12.62 1.54
N THR A 37 9.56 -11.73 2.33
CA THR A 37 8.33 -12.09 3.07
C THR A 37 7.16 -12.32 2.13
N PHE A 38 7.00 -11.48 1.10
CA PHE A 38 5.98 -11.66 0.06
C PHE A 38 6.13 -13.03 -0.61
N CYS A 39 7.33 -13.38 -1.05
CA CYS A 39 7.61 -14.63 -1.75
C CYS A 39 7.39 -15.87 -0.87
N MET A 40 7.82 -15.82 0.40
CA MET A 40 7.51 -16.90 1.34
C MET A 40 6.01 -17.09 1.53
N ASN A 41 5.24 -16.01 1.65
CA ASN A 41 3.79 -16.10 1.79
C ASN A 41 3.13 -16.64 0.51
N LEU A 42 3.60 -16.19 -0.66
CA LEU A 42 3.12 -16.65 -1.96
C LEU A 42 3.38 -18.15 -2.19
N ASN A 43 4.58 -18.63 -1.86
CA ASN A 43 4.93 -20.05 -2.01
C ASN A 43 4.08 -20.96 -1.11
N ASN A 44 3.69 -20.46 0.06
CA ASN A 44 2.96 -21.22 1.08
C ASN A 44 1.44 -20.96 1.05
N ASP A 45 0.93 -20.20 0.08
CA ASP A 45 -0.50 -19.92 -0.03
C ASP A 45 -1.25 -21.21 -0.36
N ALA A 46 -2.17 -21.63 0.52
CA ALA A 46 -2.89 -22.88 0.37
C ALA A 46 -3.94 -22.87 -0.76
N LYS A 47 -4.37 -21.68 -1.22
CA LYS A 47 -5.42 -21.52 -2.22
C LYS A 47 -4.84 -21.26 -3.61
N GLN A 48 -3.80 -20.44 -3.70
CA GLN A 48 -3.18 -20.02 -4.94
C GLN A 48 -1.66 -19.95 -4.79
N PRO A 49 -0.99 -21.09 -4.57
CA PRO A 49 0.46 -21.12 -4.47
C PRO A 49 1.08 -20.56 -5.75
N GLY A 50 2.21 -19.91 -5.62
CA GLY A 50 2.95 -19.39 -6.76
C GLY A 50 4.43 -19.29 -6.45
N ARG A 51 5.20 -18.92 -7.47
CA ARG A 51 6.63 -18.61 -7.36
C ARG A 51 6.86 -17.13 -7.60
N CYS A 52 8.03 -16.67 -7.20
CA CYS A 52 8.50 -15.32 -7.45
C CYS A 52 9.46 -15.32 -8.63
N GLN A 53 9.66 -14.15 -9.20
CA GLN A 53 10.74 -13.93 -10.15
C GLN A 53 12.08 -14.02 -9.42
N GLU A 54 13.02 -14.74 -10.00
CA GLU A 54 14.39 -14.83 -9.50
C GLU A 54 15.32 -13.87 -10.27
N PRO A 55 16.29 -13.23 -9.61
CA PRO A 55 16.59 -13.32 -8.18
C PRO A 55 15.58 -12.52 -7.32
N ILE A 56 15.12 -13.09 -6.20
CA ILE A 56 14.30 -12.35 -5.23
C ILE A 56 15.09 -11.16 -4.66
N LEU A 57 14.51 -9.96 -4.79
CA LEU A 57 15.11 -8.72 -4.33
C LEU A 57 15.30 -8.70 -2.81
N GLN A 58 16.55 -8.61 -2.35
CA GLN A 58 16.91 -8.71 -0.93
C GLN A 58 17.42 -7.42 -0.28
N HIS A 59 17.46 -6.32 -1.03
CA HIS A 59 17.95 -5.02 -0.55
C HIS A 59 17.03 -3.85 -0.89
N ASN A 60 15.81 -4.14 -1.35
CA ASN A 60 14.83 -3.13 -1.73
C ASN A 60 13.47 -3.52 -1.18
N LEU A 61 12.81 -2.60 -0.47
CA LEU A 61 11.35 -2.68 -0.38
C LEU A 61 10.78 -2.22 -1.72
N THR A 62 9.86 -3.00 -2.29
CA THR A 62 9.15 -2.63 -3.52
C THR A 62 7.77 -2.09 -3.17
N LEU A 63 7.21 -1.24 -4.02
CA LEU A 63 5.85 -0.77 -3.85
C LEU A 63 4.88 -1.94 -4.07
N HIS A 64 3.94 -2.09 -3.15
CA HIS A 64 2.73 -2.89 -3.33
C HIS A 64 1.70 -2.02 -4.04
N GLY A 65 1.37 -0.86 -3.46
CA GLY A 65 0.46 0.09 -4.07
C GLY A 65 0.34 1.43 -3.38
N VAL A 66 -0.39 2.34 -4.04
CA VAL A 66 -0.78 3.64 -3.49
C VAL A 66 -2.28 3.59 -3.21
N TRP A 67 -2.67 3.65 -1.95
CA TRP A 67 -4.07 3.43 -1.57
C TRP A 67 -4.67 4.74 -1.03
N PRO A 68 -5.63 5.35 -1.73
CA PRO A 68 -6.46 6.40 -1.15
C PRO A 68 -7.10 5.92 0.15
N ALA A 69 -7.14 6.79 1.15
CA ALA A 69 -7.75 6.49 2.44
C ALA A 69 -8.51 7.70 2.97
N ASP A 70 -9.50 7.44 3.82
CA ASP A 70 -10.20 8.49 4.55
C ASP A 70 -9.32 9.12 5.65
N GLN A 71 -9.87 10.11 6.36
CA GLN A 71 -9.17 10.82 7.45
C GLN A 71 -8.75 9.91 8.62
N ASP A 72 -9.44 8.78 8.80
CA ASP A 72 -9.14 7.79 9.83
C ASP A 72 -8.07 6.80 9.35
N GLY A 73 -7.61 6.94 8.10
CA GLY A 73 -6.65 6.04 7.48
C GLY A 73 -7.28 4.71 7.07
N ILE A 74 -8.59 4.62 6.86
CA ILE A 74 -9.21 3.40 6.31
C ILE A 74 -9.05 3.45 4.79
N SER A 75 -8.42 2.41 4.21
CA SER A 75 -8.20 2.35 2.77
C SER A 75 -9.53 2.27 2.02
N ILE A 76 -9.61 3.00 0.91
CA ILE A 76 -10.73 3.01 -0.01
C ILE A 76 -10.46 1.95 -1.08
N THR A 77 -11.46 1.10 -1.32
CA THR A 77 -11.42 0.04 -2.33
C THR A 77 -12.54 0.25 -3.32
N CYS A 78 -12.26 0.07 -4.60
CA CYS A 78 -13.25 0.19 -5.64
C CYS A 78 -14.24 -0.99 -5.65
N CYS A 79 -15.51 -0.68 -5.43
CA CYS A 79 -16.60 -1.66 -5.52
C CYS A 79 -17.04 -1.93 -6.96
N THR A 80 -16.84 -0.97 -7.87
CA THR A 80 -17.23 -1.06 -9.29
C THR A 80 -16.00 -1.03 -10.19
N LYS A 81 -16.14 -1.57 -11.42
CA LYS A 81 -15.07 -1.51 -12.41
C LYS A 81 -14.99 -0.07 -12.95
N PRO A 82 -13.85 0.62 -12.79
CA PRO A 82 -13.70 1.97 -13.33
C PRO A 82 -13.64 1.95 -14.87
N PRO A 83 -13.85 3.11 -15.52
CA PRO A 83 -13.59 3.25 -16.95
C PRO A 83 -12.18 2.79 -17.30
N TYR A 84 -12.04 2.13 -18.45
CA TYR A 84 -10.76 1.58 -18.89
C TYR A 84 -9.88 2.71 -19.47
N PRO A 85 -8.74 3.05 -18.84
CA PRO A 85 -7.82 4.03 -19.40
C PRO A 85 -7.17 3.52 -20.68
N ASN A 86 -6.72 4.43 -21.54
CA ASN A 86 -5.82 4.06 -22.64
C ASN A 86 -4.42 3.73 -22.07
N TRP A 87 -4.19 2.46 -21.78
CA TRP A 87 -2.94 2.00 -21.16
C TRP A 87 -1.71 2.21 -22.01
N ASP A 88 -1.82 2.11 -23.33
CA ASP A 88 -0.67 2.30 -24.23
C ASP A 88 -0.22 3.76 -24.28
N GLN A 89 -1.16 4.69 -24.18
CA GLN A 89 -0.85 6.12 -24.04
C GLN A 89 -0.23 6.43 -22.68
N LEU A 90 -0.67 5.75 -21.62
CA LEU A 90 -0.22 6.00 -20.26
C LEU A 90 1.15 5.37 -19.97
N PHE A 91 1.33 4.09 -20.29
CA PHE A 91 2.54 3.32 -20.02
C PHE A 91 3.54 3.44 -21.17
N THR A 92 4.01 4.66 -21.40
CA THR A 92 5.15 4.92 -22.28
C THR A 92 6.41 4.25 -21.73
N PRO A 93 7.43 3.94 -22.56
CA PRO A 93 8.68 3.34 -22.07
C PRO A 93 9.32 4.10 -20.90
N THR A 94 9.21 5.43 -20.88
CA THR A 94 9.70 6.27 -19.79
C THR A 94 8.96 5.99 -18.47
N VAL A 95 7.62 5.98 -18.49
CA VAL A 95 6.81 5.71 -17.30
C VAL A 95 7.05 4.29 -16.82
N GLU A 96 7.09 3.32 -17.73
CA GLU A 96 7.36 1.92 -17.37
C GLU A 96 8.73 1.75 -16.72
N ASN A 97 9.78 2.39 -17.25
CA ASN A 97 11.12 2.32 -16.67
C ASN A 97 11.16 2.93 -15.27
N GLN A 98 10.46 4.05 -15.05
CA GLN A 98 10.36 4.67 -13.73
C GLN A 98 9.63 3.75 -12.74
N LEU A 99 8.45 3.22 -13.13
CA LEU A 99 7.67 2.32 -12.28
C LEU A 99 8.43 1.02 -11.97
N MET A 100 9.12 0.42 -12.96
CA MET A 100 9.90 -0.80 -12.74
C MET A 100 11.03 -0.65 -11.72
N ALA A 101 11.57 0.55 -11.54
CA ALA A 101 12.66 0.80 -10.59
C ALA A 101 12.24 0.59 -9.12
N PHE A 102 10.95 0.77 -8.79
CA PHE A 102 10.46 0.67 -7.41
C PHE A 102 9.17 -0.14 -7.24
N TRP A 103 8.43 -0.41 -8.31
CA TRP A 103 7.16 -1.15 -8.34
C TRP A 103 7.18 -2.33 -9.33
N PRO A 104 8.22 -3.20 -9.33
CA PRO A 104 8.24 -4.38 -10.19
C PRO A 104 7.23 -5.44 -9.72
N PRO A 105 6.66 -6.24 -10.64
CA PRO A 105 5.97 -7.47 -10.26
C PRO A 105 6.94 -8.43 -9.58
N LEU A 106 6.51 -9.03 -8.46
CA LEU A 106 7.32 -10.02 -7.75
C LEU A 106 6.96 -11.46 -8.13
N ARG A 107 5.73 -11.72 -8.55
CA ARG A 107 5.24 -13.05 -8.95
C ARG A 107 5.82 -13.45 -10.31
N GLU A 108 6.23 -14.71 -10.44
CA GLU A 108 6.71 -15.29 -11.69
C GLU A 108 5.66 -15.18 -12.80
N ASN A 109 6.09 -15.00 -14.06
CA ASN A 109 5.24 -14.90 -15.25
C ASN A 109 4.22 -13.74 -15.24
N SER A 110 4.28 -12.84 -14.25
CA SER A 110 3.41 -11.66 -14.19
C SER A 110 3.95 -10.55 -15.07
N GLN A 111 3.12 -9.99 -15.95
CA GLN A 111 3.53 -8.84 -16.74
C GLN A 111 3.53 -7.60 -15.86
N LYS A 112 4.48 -6.68 -16.10
CA LYS A 112 4.62 -5.45 -15.30
C LYS A 112 3.34 -4.63 -15.21
N ARG A 113 2.61 -4.50 -16.32
CA ARG A 113 1.35 -3.74 -16.37
C ARG A 113 0.23 -4.40 -15.57
N ASP A 114 0.23 -5.72 -15.39
CA ASP A 114 -0.86 -6.42 -14.69
C ASP A 114 -0.96 -5.97 -13.23
N LEU A 115 0.18 -5.83 -12.55
CA LEU A 115 0.25 -5.28 -11.19
C LEU A 115 -0.30 -3.85 -11.15
N TRP A 116 0.19 -2.99 -12.03
CA TRP A 116 -0.18 -1.58 -12.04
C TRP A 116 -1.67 -1.38 -12.36
N MET A 117 -2.20 -2.12 -13.33
CA MET A 117 -3.62 -2.10 -13.69
C MET A 117 -4.49 -2.66 -12.55
N HIS A 118 -4.03 -3.71 -11.86
CA HIS A 118 -4.72 -4.25 -10.68
C HIS A 118 -4.85 -3.19 -9.59
N GLU A 119 -3.74 -2.54 -9.22
CA GLU A 119 -3.70 -1.56 -8.15
C GLU A 119 -4.50 -0.29 -8.48
N TRP A 120 -4.48 0.15 -9.74
CA TRP A 120 -5.38 1.19 -10.22
C TRP A 120 -6.85 0.78 -10.06
N LYS A 121 -7.21 -0.41 -10.53
CA LYS A 121 -8.59 -0.89 -10.51
C LYS A 121 -9.12 -1.12 -9.11
N ALA A 122 -8.29 -1.65 -8.21
CA ALA A 122 -8.68 -1.98 -6.84
C ALA A 122 -8.72 -0.74 -5.94
N HIS A 123 -7.84 0.24 -6.18
CA HIS A 123 -7.64 1.37 -5.27
C HIS A 123 -7.67 2.72 -5.99
N GLY A 124 -6.78 2.92 -6.96
CA GLY A 124 -6.54 4.24 -7.56
C GLY A 124 -7.77 4.90 -8.16
N ALA A 125 -8.63 4.12 -8.82
CA ALA A 125 -9.77 4.67 -9.55
C ALA A 125 -10.88 5.26 -8.67
N CYS A 126 -10.87 4.96 -7.37
CA CYS A 126 -11.79 5.51 -6.38
C CYS A 126 -11.13 6.57 -5.50
N GLY A 127 -9.90 6.98 -5.86
CA GLY A 127 -9.16 8.05 -5.21
C GLY A 127 -9.51 9.47 -5.71
N GLY A 128 -10.46 9.61 -6.63
CA GLY A 128 -10.88 10.92 -7.16
C GLY A 128 -9.91 11.55 -8.16
N THR A 129 -8.96 10.79 -8.72
CA THR A 129 -8.00 11.27 -9.73
C THR A 129 -8.03 10.43 -10.99
N THR A 130 -7.34 10.85 -12.06
CA THR A 130 -7.15 10.01 -13.25
C THR A 130 -6.02 8.99 -13.06
N ALA A 131 -5.97 7.95 -13.91
CA ALA A 131 -4.88 6.96 -13.88
C ALA A 131 -3.51 7.61 -14.07
N GLN A 132 -3.41 8.58 -14.98
CA GLN A 132 -2.15 9.30 -15.22
C GLN A 132 -1.68 10.05 -13.98
N VAL A 133 -2.60 10.73 -13.27
CA VAL A 133 -2.27 11.39 -12.00
C VAL A 133 -1.87 10.37 -10.94
N TYR A 134 -2.55 9.23 -10.84
CA TYR A 134 -2.25 8.16 -9.89
C TYR A 134 -0.81 7.63 -10.02
N PHE A 135 -0.39 7.23 -11.23
CA PHE A 135 0.97 6.71 -11.45
C PHE A 135 2.04 7.80 -11.30
N ASN A 136 1.77 9.02 -11.76
CA ASN A 136 2.68 10.15 -11.55
C ASN A 136 2.85 10.48 -10.06
N THR A 137 1.78 10.34 -9.27
CA THR A 137 1.82 10.51 -7.82
C THR A 137 2.64 9.40 -7.16
N ALA A 138 2.52 8.14 -7.58
CA ALA A 138 3.37 7.06 -7.09
C ALA A 138 4.87 7.34 -7.34
N ILE A 139 5.23 7.79 -8.55
CA ILE A 139 6.59 8.19 -8.92
C ILE A 139 7.06 9.37 -8.07
N ARG A 140 6.22 10.40 -7.90
CA ARG A 140 6.52 11.58 -7.08
C ARG A 140 6.83 11.19 -5.63
N ILE A 141 5.99 10.38 -5.01
CA ILE A 141 6.19 9.93 -3.62
C ILE A 141 7.49 9.13 -3.51
N ASN A 142 7.78 8.24 -4.46
CA ASN A 142 9.03 7.49 -4.48
C ASN A 142 10.26 8.42 -4.57
N ASN A 143 10.20 9.46 -5.40
CA ASN A 143 11.29 10.43 -5.57
C ASN A 143 11.54 11.30 -4.32
N MET A 144 10.60 11.33 -3.36
CA MET A 144 10.84 11.98 -2.07
C MET A 144 11.81 11.17 -1.18
N LEU A 145 12.05 9.89 -1.46
CA LEU A 145 13.00 9.04 -0.74
C LEU A 145 14.45 9.37 -1.12
N GLN A 146 15.07 10.30 -0.39
CA GLN A 146 16.41 10.82 -0.71
C GLN A 146 17.56 9.79 -0.70
N LYS A 147 17.41 8.65 0.00
CA LYS A 147 18.40 7.54 -0.04
C LYS A 147 18.07 6.46 -1.08
N GLY A 148 17.27 6.79 -2.10
CA GLY A 148 16.90 5.90 -3.21
C GLY A 148 15.83 4.86 -2.86
N ASN A 149 15.99 4.11 -1.76
CA ASN A 149 15.00 3.12 -1.29
C ASN A 149 14.84 3.18 0.23
N LEU A 150 13.65 2.81 0.73
CA LEU A 150 13.37 2.76 2.17
C LEU A 150 14.34 1.83 2.93
N PHE A 151 14.77 0.72 2.32
CA PHE A 151 15.72 -0.21 2.93
C PHE A 151 17.05 0.46 3.29
N ASN A 152 17.50 1.47 2.55
CA ASN A 152 18.75 2.17 2.85
C ASN A 152 18.67 2.97 4.16
N TYR A 153 17.48 3.45 4.56
CA TYR A 153 17.28 4.09 5.87
C TYR A 153 17.36 3.06 7.01
N LEU A 154 16.80 1.86 6.80
CA LEU A 154 16.91 0.73 7.72
C LEU A 154 18.37 0.30 7.88
N LYS A 155 19.04 -0.01 6.75
CA LYS A 155 20.43 -0.48 6.71
C LYS A 155 21.40 0.50 7.37
N THR A 156 21.29 1.80 7.08
CA THR A 156 22.15 2.83 7.70
C THR A 156 21.86 3.06 9.19
N SER A 157 20.79 2.46 9.72
CA SER A 157 20.44 2.43 11.15
C SER A 157 20.74 1.08 11.79
N GLY A 158 21.48 0.19 11.11
CA GLY A 158 21.85 -1.14 11.63
C GLY A 158 20.77 -2.21 11.44
N ILE A 159 19.64 -1.89 10.81
CA ILE A 159 18.55 -2.83 10.54
C ILE A 159 18.78 -3.45 9.17
N ILE A 160 19.20 -4.71 9.17
CA ILE A 160 19.60 -5.45 7.98
C ILE A 160 18.67 -6.63 7.73
N ALA A 161 18.67 -7.12 6.50
CA ALA A 161 18.10 -8.42 6.21
C ALA A 161 18.97 -9.50 6.89
N CYS A 162 18.33 -10.42 7.62
CA CYS A 162 19.00 -11.50 8.33
C CYS A 162 18.00 -12.57 8.77
N ASN A 163 18.41 -13.85 8.73
CA ASN A 163 17.59 -14.97 9.20
C ASN A 163 17.75 -15.29 10.70
N SER A 164 18.67 -14.62 11.40
CA SER A 164 18.97 -14.86 12.83
C SER A 164 18.89 -13.60 13.69
N LEU A 165 18.77 -12.41 13.09
CA LEU A 165 18.61 -11.16 13.81
C LEU A 165 17.16 -10.67 13.73
N SER A 166 16.73 -10.02 14.79
CA SER A 166 15.43 -9.38 14.90
C SER A 166 15.58 -8.03 15.60
N PHE A 167 14.64 -7.12 15.35
CA PHE A 167 14.71 -5.74 15.79
C PHE A 167 13.44 -5.34 16.53
N ALA A 168 13.54 -4.45 17.52
CA ALA A 168 12.35 -3.93 18.16
C ALA A 168 11.55 -3.08 17.17
N LYS A 169 10.22 -3.10 17.31
CA LYS A 169 9.31 -2.25 16.51
C LYS A 169 9.74 -0.78 16.52
N LYS A 170 10.14 -0.28 17.70
CA LYS A 170 10.58 1.11 17.90
C LYS A 170 11.80 1.45 17.04
N ASP A 171 12.80 0.58 16.99
CA ASP A 171 14.03 0.82 16.24
C ASP A 171 13.75 0.92 14.73
N ILE A 172 12.87 0.05 14.22
CA ILE A 172 12.43 0.10 12.81
C ILE A 172 11.70 1.40 12.51
N VAL A 173 10.75 1.80 13.37
CA VAL A 173 10.01 3.07 13.21
C VAL A 173 10.96 4.27 13.26
N ASP A 174 11.89 4.31 14.21
CA ASP A 174 12.84 5.41 14.36
C ASP A 174 13.82 5.48 13.17
N ALA A 175 14.21 4.33 12.59
CA ALA A 175 14.98 4.29 11.36
C ALA A 175 14.19 4.82 10.15
N ILE A 176 12.92 4.45 10.01
CA ILE A 176 12.03 4.94 8.93
C ILE A 176 11.77 6.43 9.07
N ARG A 177 11.63 6.96 10.29
CA ARG A 177 11.39 8.39 10.53
C ARG A 177 12.47 9.30 9.95
N LYS A 178 13.69 8.78 9.71
CA LYS A 178 14.76 9.50 9.01
C LYS A 178 14.44 9.80 7.53
N VAL A 179 13.40 9.20 6.96
CA VAL A 179 12.84 9.59 5.65
C VAL A 179 12.27 11.01 5.69
N PHE A 180 11.72 11.39 6.84
CA PHE A 180 11.02 12.64 7.00
C PHE A 180 12.03 13.73 7.40
N VAL A 181 12.19 14.72 6.54
CA VAL A 181 12.90 15.96 6.89
C VAL A 181 11.93 16.80 7.73
N VAL A 182 11.89 16.52 9.03
CA VAL A 182 11.02 17.22 9.98
C VAL A 182 11.85 18.30 10.66
N THR A 183 11.47 19.56 10.49
CA THR A 183 12.05 20.67 11.25
C THR A 183 11.35 20.76 12.61
N PRO A 184 12.11 20.78 13.73
CA PRO A 184 11.55 21.13 15.04
C PRO A 184 10.84 22.49 14.94
N PRO A 185 9.68 22.67 15.58
CA PRO A 185 9.08 21.86 16.66
C PRO A 185 8.08 20.79 16.21
N SER A 186 8.03 20.43 14.92
CA SER A 186 7.02 19.50 14.40
C SER A 186 7.14 18.10 15.03
N PRO A 187 6.02 17.43 15.39
CA PRO A 187 6.06 16.10 15.99
C PRO A 187 6.57 15.04 14.99
N PRO A 188 7.17 13.93 15.47
CA PRO A 188 7.54 12.81 14.61
C PRO A 188 6.32 12.24 13.89
N LEU A 189 6.48 11.93 12.61
CA LEU A 189 5.39 11.30 11.84
C LEU A 189 5.31 9.80 12.19
N ASP A 190 4.07 9.31 12.32
CA ASP A 190 3.79 7.90 12.48
C ASP A 190 3.73 7.19 11.13
N VAL A 191 4.12 5.92 11.15
CA VAL A 191 4.11 5.00 10.01
C VAL A 191 3.47 3.69 10.43
N TYR A 192 2.98 2.92 9.46
CA TYR A 192 2.48 1.59 9.75
C TYR A 192 3.52 0.52 9.43
N LEU A 193 3.57 -0.49 10.29
CA LEU A 193 4.25 -1.75 10.02
C LEU A 193 3.20 -2.86 10.02
N THR A 194 3.21 -3.66 8.97
CA THR A 194 2.43 -4.90 8.89
C THR A 194 3.41 -6.06 8.98
N CYS A 195 3.11 -7.03 9.85
CA CYS A 195 3.90 -8.24 10.02
C CYS A 195 3.07 -9.50 9.72
N ILE A 196 3.76 -10.62 9.48
CA ILE A 196 3.14 -11.95 9.47
C ILE A 196 3.82 -12.87 10.49
N PRO A 197 3.09 -13.82 11.08
CA PRO A 197 3.69 -14.82 11.96
C PRO A 197 4.70 -15.67 11.17
N ILE A 198 5.77 -16.10 11.83
CA ILE A 198 6.74 -17.05 11.26
C ILE A 198 6.10 -18.43 11.12
N ASP A 199 5.38 -18.85 12.16
CA ASP A 199 4.60 -20.07 12.23
C ASP A 199 3.49 -19.90 13.29
N SER A 200 2.65 -20.92 13.48
CA SER A 200 1.51 -20.85 14.40
C SER A 200 1.89 -20.80 15.88
N ARG A 201 3.12 -21.18 16.25
CA ARG A 201 3.61 -21.31 17.63
C ARG A 201 4.52 -20.15 18.03
N ASN A 202 5.24 -19.54 17.09
CA ASN A 202 6.16 -18.45 17.39
C ASN A 202 5.39 -17.19 17.81
N ARG A 203 5.62 -16.75 19.05
CA ARG A 203 5.03 -15.52 19.62
C ARG A 203 6.06 -14.42 19.86
N THR A 204 7.35 -14.73 19.73
CA THR A 204 8.46 -13.81 20.04
C THR A 204 9.01 -13.13 18.80
N HIS A 205 8.83 -13.72 17.62
CA HIS A 205 9.35 -13.21 16.36
C HIS A 205 8.26 -13.20 15.27
N VAL A 206 8.29 -12.16 14.44
CA VAL A 206 7.43 -12.02 13.26
C VAL A 206 8.25 -11.55 12.06
N TYR A 207 7.78 -11.83 10.84
CA TYR A 207 8.40 -11.28 9.63
C TYR A 207 7.79 -9.93 9.27
N LEU A 208 8.62 -8.95 8.93
CA LEU A 208 8.16 -7.70 8.32
C LEU A 208 7.54 -8.01 6.96
N LYS A 209 6.27 -7.66 6.77
CA LYS A 209 5.56 -7.82 5.50
C LYS A 209 5.55 -6.52 4.71
N GLU A 210 5.04 -5.45 5.33
CA GLU A 210 4.87 -4.14 4.69
C GLU A 210 5.23 -3.00 5.63
N VAL A 211 5.64 -1.88 5.03
CA VAL A 211 5.76 -0.57 5.65
C VAL A 211 4.84 0.39 4.89
N THR A 212 4.03 1.17 5.60
CA THR A 212 3.20 2.21 4.99
C THR A 212 3.66 3.59 5.43
N LEU A 213 3.95 4.44 4.45
CA LEU A 213 4.14 5.89 4.64
C LEU A 213 2.86 6.61 4.20
N CYS A 214 2.43 7.63 4.93
CA CYS A 214 1.26 8.41 4.56
C CYS A 214 1.66 9.76 3.96
N THR A 215 0.91 10.23 2.96
CA THR A 215 1.10 11.54 2.34
C THR A 215 -0.22 12.29 2.28
N ASN A 216 -0.15 13.60 2.08
CA ASN A 216 -1.32 14.36 1.67
C ASN A 216 -1.90 13.80 0.35
N LEU A 217 -3.14 14.14 0.02
CA LEU A 217 -3.81 13.56 -1.14
C LEU A 217 -3.10 13.85 -2.48
N GLY A 218 -2.32 14.92 -2.56
CA GLY A 218 -1.49 15.26 -3.73
C GLY A 218 -0.16 14.49 -3.83
N GLY A 219 0.22 13.72 -2.80
CA GLY A 219 1.50 13.01 -2.73
C GLY A 219 2.72 13.93 -2.81
N THR A 220 2.62 15.14 -2.25
CA THR A 220 3.69 16.16 -2.27
C THR A 220 4.41 16.28 -0.94
N SER A 221 3.81 15.82 0.15
CA SER A 221 4.39 15.88 1.50
C SER A 221 4.00 14.65 2.31
N PHE A 222 4.95 14.10 3.07
CA PHE A 222 4.64 13.08 4.07
C PHE A 222 3.84 13.69 5.22
N ILE A 223 2.88 12.93 5.73
CA ILE A 223 2.06 13.27 6.91
C ILE A 223 2.08 12.09 7.88
N SER A 224 1.65 12.33 9.12
CA SER A 224 1.52 11.24 10.10
C SER A 224 0.40 10.29 9.66
N CYS A 225 0.66 8.98 9.67
CA CYS A 225 -0.41 8.01 9.45
C CYS A 225 -1.41 8.01 10.61
N PRO A 226 -2.73 8.04 10.37
CA PRO A 226 -3.73 8.11 11.44
C PRO A 226 -3.64 6.94 12.43
N SER A 227 -3.73 7.19 13.74
CA SER A 227 -3.57 6.13 14.75
C SER A 227 -4.71 5.10 14.74
N LYS A 228 -5.92 5.52 14.37
CA LYS A 228 -7.14 4.68 14.42
C LYS A 228 -7.05 3.43 13.53
N SER A 229 -6.42 3.56 12.36
CA SER A 229 -6.24 2.46 11.40
C SER A 229 -4.85 1.83 11.46
N ALA A 230 -4.08 2.08 12.52
CA ALA A 230 -2.76 1.47 12.69
C ALA A 230 -2.87 -0.07 12.75
N PRO A 231 -2.12 -0.80 11.89
CA PRO A 231 -2.10 -2.26 11.93
C PRO A 231 -1.58 -2.79 13.27
N LYS A 232 -2.22 -3.87 13.74
CA LYS A 232 -1.88 -4.57 14.98
C LYS A 232 -1.14 -5.90 14.74
N SER A 233 -0.78 -6.19 13.49
CA SER A 233 -0.22 -7.49 13.08
C SER A 233 1.21 -7.73 13.57
N CYS A 234 1.96 -6.66 13.87
CA CYS A 234 3.23 -6.79 14.60
C CYS A 234 2.92 -6.89 16.10
N SER A 235 2.86 -8.13 16.61
CA SER A 235 2.49 -8.46 17.99
C SER A 235 3.25 -7.65 19.04
N THR A 236 2.57 -7.24 20.10
CA THR A 236 3.20 -6.54 21.24
C THR A 236 4.22 -7.46 21.91
N GLY A 237 5.44 -6.97 22.10
CA GLY A 237 6.55 -7.74 22.69
C GLY A 237 7.29 -8.67 21.72
N ALA A 238 6.80 -8.85 20.49
CA ALA A 238 7.55 -9.56 19.46
C ALA A 238 8.59 -8.64 18.80
N THR A 239 9.74 -9.21 18.45
CA THR A 239 10.73 -8.56 17.59
C THR A 239 10.47 -8.92 16.12
N ILE A 240 10.92 -8.03 15.23
CA ILE A 240 10.60 -8.10 13.80
C ILE A 240 11.86 -8.50 13.03
N MET A 241 11.72 -9.51 12.17
CA MET A 241 12.77 -10.02 11.30
C MET A 241 12.56 -9.55 9.86
N LEU A 242 13.64 -9.21 9.18
CA LEU A 242 13.69 -8.99 7.74
C LEU A 242 14.39 -10.20 7.12
N PRO A 243 13.67 -11.27 6.74
CA PRO A 243 14.28 -12.52 6.30
C PRO A 243 15.01 -12.36 4.96
N HIS A 244 16.03 -13.17 4.73
CA HIS A 244 16.61 -13.36 3.39
C HIS A 244 15.65 -14.14 2.48
N PRO A 245 15.82 -14.03 1.15
CA PRO A 245 15.20 -14.97 0.22
C PRO A 245 15.43 -16.42 0.64
N LYS A 246 14.38 -17.24 0.52
CA LYS A 246 14.48 -18.68 0.67
C LYS A 246 14.43 -19.35 -0.70
N PRO A 247 15.10 -20.50 -0.89
CA PRO A 247 14.92 -21.31 -2.09
C PRO A 247 13.44 -21.56 -2.35
N GLN A 248 13.01 -21.37 -3.59
CA GLN A 248 11.64 -21.66 -4.00
C GLN A 248 11.52 -23.15 -4.37
N PRO A 249 10.39 -23.80 -4.01
CA PRO A 249 10.15 -25.22 -4.31
C PRO A 249 10.13 -25.49 -5.82
#